data_AF-A0A954YJN0-F1
#
_entry.id   AF-A0A954YJN0-F1
#
_cell.length_a   1.000
_cell.length_b   1.000
_cell.length_c   1.000
_cell.angle_alpha   90.00
_cell.angle_beta   90.00
_cell.angle_gamma   90.00
#
_symmetry.space_group_name_H-M   'P 1'
#
loop_
_entity.id
_entity.type
_entity.pdbx_description
1 polymer ?
#
loop_
_entity_poly.entity_id
_entity_poly.type
_entity_poly.pdbx_seq_one_letter_code
_entity_poly.pdbx_strand_id
1 'polypeptide(L)'
;LPTFADKLRELGRWPLRPGSIRIFQVNVGYQCNQTCRHCHVDAGPDRKEVMDRETLEQCLEAVRESGILTVDITGGAPEMNPHFRWFVGALKEAGVREVIVRSNLTIFSANPKYHDLPEFFREHGVRVVSSLPFYTADRTDRQRGEGVFERSIAALQRLNQVGYGVPDSG
;
A
#
# COMPACT_ATOMS: atom_id res chain seq x y z
N LEU A 1 26.75 4.92 -33.60
CA LEU A 1 25.39 5.10 -33.04
C LEU A 1 25.39 6.38 -32.23
N PRO A 2 24.33 7.20 -32.24
CA PRO A 2 24.23 8.40 -31.40
C PRO A 2 24.28 8.03 -29.91
N THR A 3 24.85 8.90 -29.08
CA THR A 3 24.89 8.66 -27.63
C THR A 3 23.52 8.87 -27.00
N PHE A 4 23.33 8.35 -25.78
CA PHE A 4 22.12 8.62 -24.99
C PHE A 4 21.89 10.13 -24.79
N ALA A 5 22.96 10.89 -24.56
CA ALA A 5 22.89 12.35 -24.43
C ALA A 5 22.45 13.01 -25.74
N ASP A 6 22.93 12.53 -26.90
CA ASP A 6 22.50 13.04 -28.21
C ASP A 6 21.01 12.79 -28.43
N LYS A 7 20.52 11.59 -28.08
CA LYS A 7 19.09 11.28 -28.13
C LYS A 7 18.24 12.16 -27.21
N LEU A 8 18.72 12.48 -26.01
CA LEU A 8 18.01 13.40 -25.12
C LEU A 8 18.01 14.84 -25.65
N ARG A 9 19.07 15.30 -26.31
CA ARG A 9 19.11 16.62 -26.96
C ARG A 9 18.12 16.70 -28.12
N GLU A 10 18.09 15.68 -28.98
CA GLU A 10 17.12 15.57 -30.08
C GLU A 10 15.66 15.65 -29.57
N LEU A 11 15.38 15.08 -28.39
CA LEU A 11 14.05 15.09 -27.75
C LEU A 11 13.78 16.34 -26.89
N GLY A 12 14.71 17.30 -26.80
CA GLY A 12 14.57 18.48 -25.93
C GLY A 12 14.53 18.15 -24.43
N ARG A 13 15.11 17.02 -24.03
CA ARG A 13 15.13 16.50 -22.63
C ARG A 13 16.51 16.59 -21.99
N TRP A 14 17.47 17.26 -22.62
CA TRP A 14 18.82 17.48 -22.09
C TRP A 14 18.97 18.86 -21.44
N PRO A 15 19.61 18.99 -20.26
CA PRO A 15 20.11 17.92 -19.42
C PRO A 15 18.97 17.16 -18.72
N LEU A 16 19.15 15.85 -18.52
CA LEU A 16 18.22 15.07 -17.70
C LEU A 16 18.34 15.57 -16.25
N ARG A 17 17.29 16.22 -15.75
CA ARG A 17 17.19 16.68 -14.36
C ARG A 17 16.16 15.85 -13.62
N PRO A 18 16.38 15.57 -12.32
CA PRO A 18 15.35 14.95 -11.50
C PRO A 18 14.11 15.85 -11.45
N GLY A 19 12.93 15.23 -11.51
CA GLY A 19 11.67 15.92 -11.22
C GLY A 19 11.50 16.19 -9.73
N SER A 20 10.41 16.85 -9.36
CA SER A 20 10.00 16.94 -7.96
C SER A 20 9.56 15.58 -7.42
N ILE A 21 9.85 15.33 -6.14
CA ILE A 21 9.34 14.16 -5.43
C ILE A 21 7.84 14.36 -5.21
N ARG A 22 7.03 13.37 -5.59
CA ARG A 22 5.57 13.44 -5.51
C ARG A 22 4.94 12.46 -4.53
N ILE A 23 5.61 11.33 -4.29
CA ILE A 23 5.11 10.23 -3.47
C ILE A 23 6.22 9.83 -2.52
N PHE A 24 5.91 9.76 -1.23
CA PHE A 24 6.77 9.16 -0.22
C PHE A 24 6.28 7.74 0.06
N GLN A 25 7.03 6.72 -0.37
CA GLN A 25 6.65 5.32 -0.15
C GLN A 25 7.31 4.79 1.11
N VAL A 26 6.54 4.17 2.00
CA VAL A 26 7.00 3.64 3.29
C VAL A 26 6.77 2.13 3.34
N ASN A 27 7.84 1.36 3.44
CA ASN A 27 7.76 -0.06 3.75
C ASN A 27 7.78 -0.23 5.28
N VAL A 28 6.66 -0.62 5.87
CA VAL A 28 6.49 -0.69 7.33
C VAL A 28 6.98 -2.01 7.95
N GLY A 29 7.62 -2.88 7.16
CA GLY A 29 8.16 -4.17 7.60
C GLY A 29 7.77 -5.34 6.71
N TYR A 30 8.13 -6.55 7.14
CA TYR A 30 7.95 -7.79 6.38
C TYR A 30 6.90 -8.73 6.99
N GLN A 31 6.26 -8.33 8.10
CA GLN A 31 5.19 -9.11 8.70
C GLN A 31 3.95 -9.15 7.78
N CYS A 32 3.46 -10.36 7.49
CA CYS A 32 2.32 -10.58 6.60
C CYS A 32 1.51 -11.81 7.05
N ASN A 33 0.22 -11.84 6.81
CA ASN A 33 -0.63 -13.01 7.09
C ASN A 33 -0.59 -14.07 5.96
N GLN A 34 0.22 -13.88 4.92
CA GLN A 34 0.39 -14.78 3.77
C GLN A 34 1.88 -15.07 3.52
N THR A 35 2.18 -16.19 2.86
CA THR A 35 3.52 -16.59 2.38
C THR A 35 3.51 -16.79 0.86
N CYS A 36 3.38 -15.68 0.13
CA CYS A 36 3.26 -15.71 -1.34
C CYS A 36 4.55 -16.21 -2.01
N ARG A 37 4.44 -17.15 -2.97
CA ARG A 37 5.60 -17.74 -3.69
C ARG A 37 6.45 -16.74 -4.50
N HIS A 38 5.88 -15.58 -4.83
CA HIS A 38 6.48 -14.54 -5.66
C HIS A 38 6.89 -13.31 -4.85
N CYS A 39 6.86 -13.39 -3.51
CA CYS A 39 7.14 -12.25 -2.65
C CYS A 39 8.64 -11.90 -2.72
N HIS A 40 8.98 -10.79 -3.37
CA HIS A 40 10.37 -10.34 -3.52
C HIS A 40 11.08 -9.98 -2.20
N VAL A 41 10.33 -9.73 -1.13
CA VAL A 41 10.85 -9.43 0.23
C VAL A 41 10.69 -10.59 1.21
N ASP A 42 10.17 -11.73 0.74
CA ASP A 42 9.91 -12.94 1.53
C ASP A 42 9.04 -12.69 2.78
N ALA A 43 8.06 -11.79 2.66
CA ALA A 43 7.16 -11.44 3.76
C ALA A 43 6.33 -12.66 4.22
N GLY A 44 6.03 -12.71 5.52
CA GLY A 44 5.37 -13.87 6.12
C GLY A 44 4.96 -13.66 7.57
N PRO A 45 4.23 -14.63 8.16
CA PRO A 45 3.68 -14.51 9.51
C PRO A 45 4.76 -14.59 10.59
N ASP A 46 5.86 -15.29 10.30
CA ASP A 46 6.98 -15.49 11.22
C ASP A 46 8.02 -14.36 11.17
N ARG A 47 7.82 -13.39 10.25
CA ARG A 47 8.69 -12.21 10.13
C ARG A 47 8.47 -11.28 11.32
N LYS A 48 9.57 -10.70 11.82
CA LYS A 48 9.59 -9.84 13.02
C LYS A 48 9.95 -8.40 12.69
N GLU A 49 10.40 -8.16 11.47
CA GLU A 49 10.74 -6.85 10.95
C GLU A 49 9.46 -6.05 10.82
N VAL A 50 9.24 -5.16 11.78
CA VAL A 50 8.11 -4.24 11.85
C VAL A 50 8.69 -2.89 12.25
N MET A 51 8.40 -1.87 11.45
CA MET A 51 8.83 -0.51 11.73
C MET A 51 8.21 -0.03 13.04
N ASP A 52 9.04 0.46 13.96
CA ASP A 52 8.57 0.97 15.24
C ASP A 52 7.95 2.37 15.13
N ARG A 53 7.40 2.83 16.25
CA ARG A 53 6.77 4.13 16.35
C ARG A 53 7.73 5.28 16.07
N GLU A 54 8.94 5.22 16.62
CA GLU A 54 9.95 6.27 16.48
C GLU A 54 10.34 6.47 15.01
N THR A 55 10.55 5.38 14.27
CA THR A 55 10.86 5.44 12.83
C THR A 55 9.69 5.98 12.02
N LEU A 56 8.44 5.63 12.36
CA LEU A 56 7.26 6.20 11.69
C LEU A 56 7.10 7.70 11.98
N GLU A 57 7.49 8.17 13.17
CA GLU A 57 7.53 9.60 13.49
C GLU A 57 8.58 10.33 12.65
N GLN A 58 9.75 9.73 12.42
CA GLN A 58 10.75 10.26 11.49
C GLN A 58 10.21 10.31 10.04
N CYS A 59 9.46 9.29 9.61
CA CYS A 59 8.80 9.32 8.29
C CYS A 59 7.80 10.47 8.20
N LEU A 60 6.99 10.67 9.24
CA LEU A 60 6.02 11.75 9.31
C LEU A 60 6.69 13.13 9.24
N GLU A 61 7.81 13.31 9.93
CA GLU A 61 8.58 14.56 9.89
C GLU A 61 9.13 14.82 8.48
N ALA A 62 9.69 13.80 7.82
CA ALA A 62 10.17 13.93 6.44
C ALA A 62 9.05 14.33 5.47
N VAL A 63 7.83 13.83 5.67
CA VAL A 63 6.64 14.21 4.88
C VAL A 63 6.26 15.67 5.14
N ARG A 64 6.29 16.13 6.40
CA ARG A 64 5.99 17.53 6.76
C ARG A 64 6.99 18.52 6.17
N GLU A 65 8.29 18.23 6.29
CA GLU A 65 9.36 19.10 5.79
C GLU A 65 9.37 19.18 4.25
N SER A 66 9.06 18.06 3.58
CA SER A 66 9.08 18.00 2.11
C SER A 66 7.83 18.56 1.43
N GLY A 67 6.71 18.70 2.16
CA GLY A 67 5.42 19.09 1.60
C GLY A 67 4.82 18.07 0.62
N ILE A 68 5.26 16.79 0.70
CA ILE A 68 4.73 15.71 -0.13
C ILE A 68 3.27 15.45 0.25
N LEU A 69 2.40 15.38 -0.76
CA LEU A 69 0.94 15.27 -0.57
C LEU A 69 0.39 13.85 -0.75
N THR A 70 1.23 12.90 -1.16
CA THR A 70 0.86 11.49 -1.33
C THR A 70 1.84 10.58 -0.59
N VAL A 71 1.30 9.72 0.27
CA VAL A 71 2.09 8.68 0.97
C VAL A 71 1.60 7.30 0.60
N ASP A 72 2.51 6.42 0.19
CA ASP A 72 2.23 5.05 -0.25
C ASP A 72 2.78 4.04 0.78
N ILE A 73 1.88 3.42 1.54
CA ILE A 73 2.21 2.51 2.63
C ILE A 73 2.19 1.07 2.12
N THR A 74 3.32 0.38 2.27
CA THR A 74 3.57 -0.99 1.80
C THR A 74 4.31 -1.81 2.86
N GLY A 75 4.66 -3.05 2.54
CA GLY A 75 5.49 -3.93 3.36
C GLY A 75 5.18 -5.40 3.08
N GLY A 76 4.99 -6.17 4.14
CA GLY A 76 4.18 -7.39 4.11
C GLY A 76 2.70 -7.03 3.98
N ALA A 77 1.94 -7.19 5.07
CA ALA A 77 0.62 -6.60 5.21
C ALA A 77 0.76 -5.34 6.10
N PRO A 78 0.73 -4.11 5.54
CA PRO A 78 1.01 -2.91 6.32
C PRO A 78 0.08 -2.73 7.52
N GLU A 79 -1.14 -3.26 7.43
CA GLU A 79 -2.15 -3.22 8.50
C GLU A 79 -1.77 -4.05 9.73
N MET A 80 -0.76 -4.93 9.61
CA MET A 80 -0.22 -5.68 10.75
C MET A 80 0.75 -4.88 11.61
N ASN A 81 1.25 -3.73 11.12
CA ASN A 81 2.07 -2.85 11.95
C ASN A 81 1.20 -2.31 13.11
N PRO A 82 1.63 -2.42 14.39
CA PRO A 82 0.83 -2.02 15.55
C PRO A 82 0.51 -0.52 15.57
N HIS A 83 1.26 0.29 14.84
CA HIS A 83 1.09 1.74 14.75
C HIS A 83 0.42 2.18 13.44
N PHE A 84 -0.02 1.24 12.60
CA PHE A 84 -0.62 1.51 11.28
C PHE A 84 -1.74 2.55 11.33
N ARG A 85 -2.74 2.34 12.21
CA ARG A 85 -3.90 3.23 12.31
C ARG A 85 -3.52 4.63 12.74
N TRP A 86 -2.64 4.73 13.73
CA TRP A 86 -2.10 6.02 14.14
C TRP A 86 -1.37 6.70 12.97
N PHE A 87 -0.53 5.97 12.24
CA PHE A 87 0.28 6.56 11.18
C PHE A 87 -0.61 7.13 10.07
N VAL A 88 -1.64 6.39 9.65
CA VAL A 88 -2.65 6.90 8.70
C VAL A 88 -3.31 8.17 9.24
N GLY A 89 -3.78 8.18 10.49
CA GLY A 89 -4.37 9.38 11.11
C GLY A 89 -3.42 10.57 11.14
N ALA A 90 -2.19 10.36 11.60
CA ALA A 90 -1.17 11.39 11.71
C ALA A 90 -0.77 11.98 10.34
N LEU A 91 -0.75 11.16 9.28
CA LEU A 91 -0.54 11.64 7.91
C LEU A 91 -1.68 12.55 7.46
N LYS A 92 -2.95 12.18 7.73
CA LYS A 92 -4.11 13.02 7.39
C LYS A 92 -4.08 14.34 8.16
N GLU A 93 -3.76 14.31 9.45
CA GLU A 93 -3.59 15.51 10.29
C GLU A 93 -2.44 16.40 9.80
N ALA A 94 -1.35 15.81 9.27
CA ALA A 94 -0.23 16.54 8.67
C ALA A 94 -0.55 17.14 7.28
N GLY A 95 -1.78 17.00 6.78
CA GLY A 95 -2.21 17.58 5.50
C GLY A 95 -1.89 16.72 4.28
N VAL A 96 -1.50 15.45 4.46
CA VAL A 96 -1.37 14.49 3.35
C VAL A 96 -2.73 14.30 2.69
N ARG A 97 -2.81 14.59 1.40
CA ARG A 97 -4.07 14.52 0.64
C ARG A 97 -4.45 13.08 0.34
N GLU A 98 -3.50 12.29 -0.13
CA GLU A 98 -3.72 10.90 -0.53
C GLU A 98 -2.84 9.96 0.29
N VAL A 99 -3.47 9.02 0.99
CA VAL A 99 -2.80 7.89 1.62
C VAL A 99 -3.15 6.65 0.84
N ILE A 100 -2.16 6.03 0.22
CA ILE A 100 -2.29 4.76 -0.50
C ILE A 100 -1.91 3.64 0.46
N VAL A 101 -2.73 2.59 0.56
CA VAL A 101 -2.40 1.38 1.32
C VAL A 101 -2.38 0.20 0.38
N ARG A 102 -1.22 -0.46 0.29
CA ARG A 102 -1.02 -1.67 -0.50
C ARG A 102 -1.40 -2.89 0.32
N SER A 103 -2.63 -3.36 0.13
CA SER A 103 -3.21 -4.45 0.91
C SER A 103 -3.22 -5.76 0.14
N ASN A 104 -3.09 -6.88 0.84
CA ASN A 104 -3.39 -8.20 0.29
C ASN A 104 -4.89 -8.57 0.39
N LEU A 105 -5.73 -7.69 0.96
CA LEU A 105 -7.17 -7.81 1.24
C LEU A 105 -7.58 -8.92 2.21
N THR A 106 -6.95 -10.09 2.16
CA THR A 106 -7.31 -11.22 3.03
C THR A 106 -7.09 -10.92 4.51
N ILE A 107 -6.25 -9.92 4.83
CA ILE A 107 -6.02 -9.43 6.18
C ILE A 107 -7.34 -9.03 6.88
N PHE A 108 -8.34 -8.53 6.14
CA PHE A 108 -9.65 -8.14 6.68
C PHE A 108 -10.44 -9.29 7.30
N SER A 109 -10.07 -10.53 6.99
CA SER A 109 -10.67 -11.76 7.53
C SER A 109 -9.69 -12.61 8.35
N ALA A 110 -8.45 -12.17 8.52
CA ALA A 110 -7.42 -12.96 9.19
C ALA A 110 -7.57 -12.96 10.71
N ASN A 111 -8.12 -11.89 11.30
CA ASN A 111 -8.37 -11.75 12.73
C ASN A 111 -9.48 -10.72 13.00
N PRO A 112 -10.33 -10.90 14.03
CA PRO A 112 -11.39 -9.94 14.38
C PRO A 112 -10.94 -8.48 14.49
N LYS A 113 -9.70 -8.21 14.93
CA LYS A 113 -9.15 -6.84 15.05
C LYS A 113 -8.95 -6.10 13.73
N TYR A 114 -9.07 -6.81 12.60
CA TYR A 114 -8.93 -6.28 11.25
C TYR A 114 -10.26 -6.17 10.52
N HIS A 115 -11.36 -6.61 11.14
CA HIS A 115 -12.66 -6.64 10.47
C HIS A 115 -13.16 -5.23 10.16
N ASP A 116 -12.84 -4.23 10.96
CA ASP A 116 -13.25 -2.83 10.78
C ASP A 116 -12.34 -2.03 9.83
N LEU A 117 -11.34 -2.67 9.20
CA LEU A 117 -10.42 -1.97 8.30
C LEU A 117 -11.11 -1.33 7.09
N PRO A 118 -12.12 -1.92 6.43
CA PRO A 118 -12.86 -1.25 5.36
C PRO A 118 -13.48 0.08 5.81
N GLU A 119 -14.11 0.11 6.98
CA GLU A 119 -14.72 1.30 7.57
C GLU A 119 -13.65 2.34 7.93
N PHE A 120 -12.55 1.90 8.57
CA PHE A 120 -11.41 2.76 8.89
C PHE A 120 -10.78 3.39 7.64
N PHE A 121 -10.64 2.60 6.56
CA PHE A 121 -10.13 3.08 5.28
C PHE A 121 -11.03 4.15 4.68
N ARG A 122 -12.34 3.92 4.69
CA ARG A 122 -13.33 4.91 4.24
C ARG A 122 -13.24 6.19 5.05
N GLU A 123 -13.22 6.10 6.38
CA GLU A 123 -13.16 7.25 7.29
C GLU A 123 -11.94 8.15 7.01
N HIS A 124 -10.79 7.54 6.69
CA HIS A 124 -9.55 8.27 6.42
C HIS A 124 -9.35 8.60 4.93
N GLY A 125 -10.29 8.23 4.06
CA GLY A 125 -10.18 8.40 2.61
C GLY A 125 -8.94 7.70 2.04
N VAL A 126 -8.64 6.51 2.52
CA VAL A 126 -7.49 5.70 2.08
C VAL A 126 -7.75 5.18 0.67
N ARG A 127 -6.78 5.34 -0.23
CA ARG A 127 -6.79 4.66 -1.53
C ARG A 127 -6.23 3.26 -1.37
N VAL A 128 -7.09 2.25 -1.47
CA VAL A 128 -6.67 0.84 -1.38
C VAL A 128 -6.15 0.37 -2.73
N VAL A 129 -4.91 -0.13 -2.74
CA VAL A 129 -4.31 -0.82 -3.90
C VAL A 129 -4.15 -2.28 -3.53
N SER A 130 -4.88 -3.15 -4.22
CA SER A 130 -4.88 -4.59 -3.93
C SER A 130 -4.07 -5.38 -4.96
N SER A 131 -3.48 -6.48 -4.48
CA SER A 131 -2.81 -7.47 -5.34
C SER A 131 -3.73 -8.65 -5.67
N LEU A 132 -4.49 -8.54 -6.76
CA LEU A 132 -5.25 -9.65 -7.37
C LEU A 132 -4.62 -10.02 -8.72
N PRO A 133 -3.78 -11.07 -8.78
CA PRO A 133 -2.91 -11.31 -9.93
C PRO A 133 -3.65 -11.85 -11.15
N PHE A 134 -4.84 -12.42 -10.97
CA PHE A 134 -5.65 -12.95 -12.06
C PHE A 134 -7.13 -13.00 -11.69
N TYR A 135 -8.01 -12.99 -12.70
CA TYR A 135 -9.47 -13.02 -12.51
C TYR A 135 -10.04 -14.42 -12.22
N THR A 136 -9.21 -15.47 -12.18
CA THR A 136 -9.62 -16.84 -11.84
C THR A 136 -8.94 -17.33 -10.57
N ALA A 137 -9.64 -18.21 -9.84
CA ALA A 137 -9.17 -18.80 -8.60
C ALA A 137 -7.87 -19.60 -8.76
N ASP A 138 -7.82 -20.53 -9.72
CA ASP A 138 -6.66 -21.43 -9.91
C ASP A 138 -5.33 -20.67 -10.04
N ARG A 139 -5.27 -19.61 -10.85
CA ARG A 139 -4.02 -18.85 -11.03
C ARG A 139 -3.64 -18.03 -9.82
N THR A 140 -4.63 -17.42 -9.16
CA THR A 140 -4.40 -16.63 -7.95
C THR A 140 -3.92 -17.51 -6.80
N ASP A 141 -4.59 -18.63 -6.58
CA ASP A 141 -4.29 -19.53 -5.46
C ASP A 141 -2.95 -20.24 -5.63
N ARG A 142 -2.58 -20.61 -6.87
CA ARG A 142 -1.23 -21.16 -7.16
C ARG A 142 -0.10 -20.21 -6.79
N GLN A 143 -0.32 -18.91 -6.90
CA GLN A 143 0.70 -17.89 -6.65
C GLN A 143 0.69 -17.40 -5.20
N ARG A 144 -0.49 -17.31 -4.58
CA ARG A 144 -0.69 -16.62 -3.29
C ARG A 144 -1.10 -17.52 -2.13
N GLY A 145 -1.52 -18.75 -2.42
CA GLY A 145 -2.02 -19.72 -1.44
C GLY A 145 -3.50 -20.04 -1.63
N GLU A 146 -3.91 -21.19 -1.11
CA GLU A 146 -5.27 -21.72 -1.27
C GLU A 146 -6.36 -20.81 -0.67
N GLY A 147 -7.43 -20.60 -1.44
CA GLY A 147 -8.59 -19.79 -1.06
C GLY A 147 -8.32 -18.29 -0.98
N VAL A 148 -7.15 -17.81 -1.44
CA VAL A 148 -6.85 -16.38 -1.46
C VAL A 148 -7.77 -15.65 -2.42
N PHE A 149 -8.11 -16.24 -3.56
CA PHE A 149 -9.04 -15.65 -4.52
C PHE A 149 -10.39 -15.33 -3.88
N GLU A 150 -11.06 -16.34 -3.31
CA GLU A 150 -12.37 -16.18 -2.68
C GLU A 150 -12.34 -15.16 -1.54
N ARG A 151 -11.32 -15.21 -0.67
CA ARG A 151 -11.15 -14.20 0.40
C ARG A 151 -10.94 -12.79 -0.16
N SER A 152 -10.24 -12.65 -1.28
CA SER A 152 -10.03 -11.36 -1.94
C SER A 152 -11.34 -10.82 -2.55
N ILE A 153 -12.15 -11.66 -3.18
CA ILE A 153 -13.48 -11.27 -3.69
C ILE A 153 -14.39 -10.83 -2.56
N ALA A 154 -14.47 -11.60 -1.47
CA ALA A 154 -15.25 -11.23 -0.29
C ALA A 154 -14.78 -9.88 0.30
N ALA A 155 -13.47 -9.65 0.39
CA ALA A 155 -12.93 -8.37 0.85
C ALA A 155 -13.27 -7.19 -0.09
N LEU A 156 -13.26 -7.40 -1.42
CA LEU A 156 -13.69 -6.39 -2.39
C LEU A 156 -15.17 -6.05 -2.21
N GLN A 157 -16.03 -7.05 -2.00
CA GLN A 157 -17.46 -6.83 -1.73
C GLN A 157 -17.69 -6.01 -0.46
N ARG A 158 -16.90 -6.27 0.60
CA ARG A 158 -16.94 -5.47 1.83
C ARG A 158 -16.48 -4.04 1.60
N LEU A 159 -15.44 -3.82 0.80
CA LEU A 159 -15.03 -2.49 0.36
C LEU A 159 -16.16 -1.79 -0.43
N ASN A 160 -16.87 -2.50 -1.31
CA ASN A 160 -18.01 -1.93 -2.04
C ASN A 160 -19.15 -1.50 -1.10
N GLN A 161 -19.44 -2.28 -0.06
CA GLN A 161 -20.47 -1.95 0.93
C GLN A 161 -20.17 -0.64 1.69
N VAL A 162 -18.90 -0.29 1.86
CA VAL A 162 -18.48 0.97 2.49
C VAL A 162 -18.19 2.09 1.47
N GLY A 163 -18.48 1.88 0.18
CA GLY A 163 -18.45 2.92 -0.85
C GLY A 163 -17.22 2.91 -1.76
N TYR A 164 -16.35 1.89 -1.73
CA TYR A 164 -15.27 1.80 -2.73
C TYR A 164 -15.78 1.26 -4.06
N GLY A 165 -15.33 1.86 -5.17
CA GLY A 165 -15.63 1.36 -6.52
C GLY A 165 -17.11 1.50 -6.93
N VAL A 166 -17.92 2.21 -6.15
CA VAL A 166 -19.27 2.61 -6.51
C VAL A 166 -19.18 4.06 -7.03
N PRO A 167 -19.78 4.40 -8.18
CA PRO A 167 -19.83 5.78 -8.64
C PRO A 167 -20.50 6.67 -7.60
N ASP A 168 -19.97 7.88 -7.41
CA ASP A 168 -20.54 8.94 -6.57
C ASP A 168 -20.69 8.62 -5.06
N SER A 169 -20.02 7.58 -4.55
CA SER A 169 -20.13 7.13 -3.14
C SER A 169 -19.05 7.64 -2.18
N GLY A 170 -18.19 8.55 -2.65
CA GLY A 170 -17.07 9.13 -1.89
C GLY A 170 -16.62 10.47 -2.45
#